data_AF-A0AAN6P8G8-F1
#
_entry.id   AF-A0AAN6P8G8-F1
#
_cell.length_a   1.000
_cell.length_b   1.000
_cell.length_c   1.000
_cell.angle_alpha   90.00
_cell.angle_beta   90.00
_cell.angle_gamma   90.00
#
_symmetry.space_group_name_H-M   'P 1'
#
loop_
_entity.id
_entity.type
_entity.pdbx_description
1 polymer ?
#
loop_
_entity_poly.entity_id
_entity_poly.type
_entity_poly.pdbx_seq_one_letter_code
_entity_poly.pdbx_strand_id
1 'polypeptide(L)'
;MVVQQHVLNWLYSVLTSEYHDVNRTYNDVAQALSQHPSLSPRTDVHTFPNGTSALLVHLTGTIPVLFRGATYRFPVSIWVPHAYPREPPLAYVTPTETMVVRPGQHVDPQGQVYHPYLVGWSTFWDVRG
;
A
#
# COMPACT_ATOMS: atom_id res chain seq x y z
N MET A 1 -13.51 10.87 0.90
CA MET A 1 -13.60 11.97 -0.09
C MET A 1 -13.77 11.35 -1.48
N VAL A 2 -14.35 12.06 -2.45
CA VAL A 2 -14.47 11.53 -3.82
C VAL A 2 -13.08 11.51 -4.47
N VAL A 3 -12.67 10.35 -4.98
CA VAL A 3 -11.43 10.20 -5.75
C VAL A 3 -11.64 10.83 -7.13
N GLN A 4 -10.67 11.61 -7.61
CA GLN A 4 -10.79 12.33 -8.87
C GLN A 4 -10.89 11.34 -10.06
N GLN A 5 -11.82 11.59 -10.99
CA GLN A 5 -12.12 10.63 -12.07
C GLN A 5 -10.91 10.30 -12.95
N HIS A 6 -10.03 11.27 -13.23
CA HIS A 6 -8.84 11.00 -14.04
C HIS A 6 -7.85 10.06 -13.33
N VAL A 7 -7.80 10.07 -11.99
CA VAL A 7 -6.99 9.12 -11.20
C VAL A 7 -7.57 7.72 -11.32
N LEU A 8 -8.90 7.58 -11.26
CA LEU A 8 -9.57 6.29 -11.44
C LEU A 8 -9.35 5.73 -12.85
N ASN A 9 -9.47 6.57 -13.88
CA ASN A 9 -9.21 6.18 -15.26
C ASN A 9 -7.75 5.75 -15.47
N TRP A 10 -6.80 6.51 -14.91
CA TRP A 10 -5.39 6.15 -14.92
C TRP A 10 -5.15 4.81 -14.22
N LEU A 11 -5.71 4.62 -13.02
CA LEU A 11 -5.54 3.39 -12.25
C LEU A 11 -6.00 2.18 -13.07
N TYR A 12 -7.19 2.25 -13.66
CA TYR A 12 -7.71 1.16 -14.49
C TYR A 12 -6.80 0.86 -15.70
N SER A 13 -6.25 1.88 -16.35
CA SER A 13 -5.33 1.71 -17.49
C SER A 13 -4.03 1.00 -17.11
N VAL A 14 -3.46 1.33 -15.94
CA VAL A 14 -2.24 0.69 -15.42
C VAL A 14 -2.50 -0.77 -15.04
N LEU A 15 -3.64 -1.04 -14.41
CA LEU A 15 -3.94 -2.40 -13.93
C LEU A 15 -4.15 -3.38 -15.09
N THR A 16 -4.77 -2.94 -16.18
CA THR A 16 -5.16 -3.81 -17.31
C THR A 16 -3.97 -4.47 -18.02
N SER A 17 -2.76 -3.91 -17.94
CA SER A 17 -1.59 -4.46 -18.63
C SER A 17 -0.92 -5.63 -17.92
N GLU A 18 -0.75 -5.53 -16.59
CA GLU A 18 0.13 -6.45 -15.84
C GLU A 18 -0.56 -7.14 -14.64
N TYR A 19 -1.72 -6.67 -14.18
CA TYR A 19 -2.34 -7.22 -12.96
C TYR A 19 -3.27 -8.40 -13.27
N HIS A 20 -3.14 -9.46 -12.47
CA HIS A 20 -3.91 -10.69 -12.64
C HIS A 20 -5.40 -10.51 -12.32
N ASP A 21 -5.74 -9.70 -11.30
CA ASP A 21 -7.12 -9.40 -10.93
C ASP A 21 -7.36 -7.88 -10.93
N VAL A 22 -7.64 -7.35 -12.12
CA VAL A 22 -7.83 -5.91 -12.36
C VAL A 22 -8.99 -5.35 -11.53
N ASN A 23 -10.15 -6.03 -11.55
CA ASN A 23 -11.36 -5.52 -10.90
C ASN A 23 -11.19 -5.47 -9.39
N ARG A 24 -10.63 -6.53 -8.79
CA ARG A 24 -10.41 -6.55 -7.35
C ARG A 24 -9.38 -5.50 -6.94
N THR A 25 -8.26 -5.41 -7.64
CA THR A 25 -7.21 -4.43 -7.34
C THR A 25 -7.72 -3.00 -7.49
N TYR A 26 -8.47 -2.70 -8.55
CA TYR A 26 -9.05 -1.39 -8.80
C TYR A 26 -9.97 -0.95 -7.67
N ASN A 27 -10.91 -1.82 -7.26
CA ASN A 27 -11.89 -1.51 -6.22
C ASN A 27 -11.20 -1.24 -4.87
N ASP A 28 -10.28 -2.12 -4.47
CA ASP A 28 -9.59 -2.00 -3.18
C ASP A 28 -8.70 -0.74 -3.13
N VAL A 29 -7.97 -0.44 -4.20
CA VAL A 29 -7.13 0.77 -4.28
C VAL A 29 -8.00 2.03 -4.30
N ALA A 30 -9.07 2.06 -5.08
CA ALA A 30 -10.00 3.19 -5.12
C ALA A 30 -10.65 3.45 -3.75
N GLN A 31 -11.03 2.38 -3.04
CA GLN A 31 -11.55 2.46 -1.68
C GLN A 31 -10.50 3.00 -0.70
N ALA A 32 -9.26 2.51 -0.75
CA ALA A 32 -8.16 2.99 0.09
C ALA A 32 -7.91 4.49 -0.12
N LEU A 33 -7.89 4.97 -1.36
CA LEU A 33 -7.73 6.39 -1.70
C LEU A 33 -8.90 7.25 -1.22
N SER A 34 -10.13 6.73 -1.27
CA SER A 34 -11.33 7.41 -0.77
C SER A 34 -11.32 7.57 0.75
N GLN A 35 -10.89 6.52 1.47
CA GLN A 35 -10.80 6.46 2.93
C GLN A 35 -9.59 7.23 3.48
N HIS A 36 -8.49 7.27 2.73
CA HIS A 36 -7.26 7.96 3.11
C HIS A 36 -6.82 8.95 2.02
N PRO A 37 -7.41 10.16 1.97
CA PRO A 37 -7.12 11.16 0.94
C PRO A 37 -5.68 11.72 0.99
N SER A 38 -4.95 11.43 2.05
CA SER A 38 -3.52 11.73 2.17
C SER A 38 -2.63 10.75 1.41
N LEU A 39 -3.19 9.65 0.88
CA LEU A 39 -2.51 8.73 -0.03
C LEU A 39 -2.68 9.19 -1.47
N SER A 40 -1.63 9.07 -2.26
CA SER A 40 -1.61 9.34 -3.69
C SER A 40 -1.08 8.12 -4.43
N PRO A 41 -1.74 7.68 -5.51
CA PRO A 41 -1.24 6.56 -6.29
C PRO A 41 -0.25 7.03 -7.36
N ARG A 42 0.72 6.17 -7.68
CA ARG A 42 1.61 6.29 -8.83
C ARG A 42 2.05 4.92 -9.31
N THR A 43 2.75 4.85 -10.44
CA THR A 43 3.56 3.68 -10.79
C THR A 43 5.01 3.94 -10.44
N ASP A 44 5.71 2.91 -9.98
CA ASP A 44 7.11 3.01 -9.63
C ASP A 44 7.79 1.63 -9.72
N VAL A 45 9.11 1.59 -9.83
CA VAL A 45 9.88 0.34 -9.95
C VAL A 45 10.20 -0.19 -8.56
N HIS A 46 9.62 -1.33 -8.20
CA HIS A 46 9.96 -2.07 -7.00
C HIS A 46 11.03 -3.11 -7.31
N THR A 47 12.10 -3.17 -6.51
CA THR A 47 13.11 -4.23 -6.60
C THR A 47 12.92 -5.20 -5.44
N PHE A 48 12.56 -6.43 -5.76
CA PHE A 48 12.31 -7.50 -4.81
C PHE A 48 13.62 -8.03 -4.20
N PRO A 49 13.58 -8.71 -3.03
CA PRO A 49 14.77 -9.24 -2.38
C PRO A 49 15.58 -10.24 -3.23
N ASN A 50 14.94 -10.89 -4.21
CA ASN A 50 15.59 -11.79 -5.16
C ASN A 50 16.36 -11.06 -6.29
N GLY A 51 16.37 -9.73 -6.28
CA GLY A 51 17.02 -8.87 -7.28
C GLY A 51 16.18 -8.59 -8.53
N THR A 52 14.99 -9.16 -8.65
CA THR A 52 14.07 -8.84 -9.76
C THR A 52 13.39 -7.50 -9.54
N SER A 53 13.10 -6.76 -10.61
CA SER A 53 12.38 -5.49 -10.54
C SER A 53 11.08 -5.55 -11.35
N ALA A 54 10.04 -4.86 -10.88
CA ALA A 54 8.77 -4.74 -11.58
C ALA A 54 8.19 -3.32 -11.43
N LEU A 55 7.50 -2.85 -12.47
CA LEU A 55 6.69 -1.63 -12.39
C LEU A 55 5.36 -1.95 -11.70
N LEU A 56 5.14 -1.38 -10.53
CA LEU A 56 3.97 -1.63 -9.69
C LEU A 56 3.20 -0.35 -9.39
N VAL A 57 1.90 -0.48 -9.12
CA VAL A 57 1.11 0.52 -8.41
C VAL A 57 1.70 0.69 -7.00
N HIS A 58 2.00 1.94 -6.67
CA HIS A 58 2.60 2.36 -5.42
C HIS A 58 1.75 3.50 -4.84
N LEU A 59 1.22 3.28 -3.63
CA LEU A 59 0.53 4.30 -2.86
C LEU A 59 1.51 4.92 -1.88
N THR A 60 1.67 6.25 -1.94
CA THR A 60 2.51 7.00 -1.02
C THR A 60 1.68 8.05 -0.30
N GLY A 61 2.04 8.36 0.94
CA GLY A 61 1.34 9.39 1.69
C GLY A 61 1.44 9.17 3.18
N THR A 62 0.43 9.59 3.93
CA THR A 62 0.40 9.39 5.39
C THR A 62 -0.88 8.72 5.85
N ILE A 63 -0.81 7.96 6.94
CA ILE A 63 -1.96 7.40 7.65
C ILE A 63 -2.06 8.03 9.04
N PRO A 64 -3.24 8.55 9.46
CA PRO A 64 -3.42 9.12 10.79
C PRO A 64 -3.55 8.02 11.85
N VAL A 65 -2.83 8.18 12.96
CA VAL A 65 -2.88 7.29 14.13
C VAL A 65 -3.03 8.13 15.39
N LEU A 66 -4.03 7.81 16.21
CA LEU A 66 -4.22 8.43 17.52
C LEU A 66 -3.29 7.78 18.53
N PHE A 67 -2.38 8.57 19.10
CA PHE A 67 -1.46 8.11 20.15
C PHE A 67 -1.39 9.16 21.26
N ARG A 68 -1.70 8.74 22.49
CA ARG A 68 -1.67 9.60 23.69
C ARG A 68 -2.41 10.94 23.53
N GLY A 69 -3.57 10.92 22.87
CA GLY A 69 -4.41 12.10 22.68
C GLY A 69 -4.01 13.02 21.52
N ALA A 70 -2.94 12.71 20.78
CA ALA A 70 -2.54 13.44 19.57
C ALA A 70 -2.61 12.52 18.34
N THR A 71 -3.03 13.10 17.20
CA THR A 71 -3.03 12.38 15.91
C THR A 71 -1.69 12.59 15.21
N TYR A 72 -0.94 11.51 15.05
CA TYR A 72 0.31 11.47 14.29
C TYR A 72 0.02 10.98 12.87
N ARG A 73 0.69 11.57 11.87
CA ARG A 73 0.57 11.17 10.47
C ARG A 73 1.84 10.44 10.06
N PHE A 74 1.77 9.12 10.03
CA PHE A 74 2.92 8.28 9.69
C PHE A 74 3.04 8.18 8.17
N PRO A 75 4.18 8.54 7.58
CA PRO A 75 4.38 8.35 6.16
C PRO A 75 4.56 6.87 5.85
N VAL A 76 3.89 6.43 4.78
CA VAL A 76 3.85 5.05 4.34
C VAL A 76 4.06 4.93 2.84
N SER A 77 4.59 3.79 2.45
CA SER A 77 4.70 3.30 1.08
C SER A 77 4.04 1.93 0.98
N ILE A 78 3.04 1.79 0.12
CA ILE A 78 2.29 0.55 -0.07
C ILE A 78 2.41 0.14 -1.54
N TRP A 79 3.06 -1.00 -1.78
CA TRP A 79 3.24 -1.58 -3.10
C TRP A 79 2.22 -2.67 -3.33
N VAL A 80 1.52 -2.60 -4.46
CA VAL A 80 0.49 -3.57 -4.83
C VAL A 80 1.09 -4.53 -5.86
N PRO A 81 1.35 -5.81 -5.54
CA PRO A 81 1.94 -6.76 -6.48
C PRO A 81 0.97 -7.11 -7.61
N HIS A 82 1.50 -7.52 -8.78
CA HIS A 82 0.68 -7.93 -9.94
C HIS A 82 -0.29 -9.06 -9.61
N ALA A 83 0.09 -9.96 -8.68
CA ALA A 83 -0.72 -11.07 -8.24
C ALA A 83 -1.74 -10.72 -7.13
N TYR A 84 -1.85 -9.46 -6.71
CA TYR A 84 -2.90 -9.04 -5.77
C TYR A 84 -4.29 -9.45 -6.31
N PRO A 85 -5.20 -9.98 -5.45
CA PRO A 85 -5.07 -10.17 -4.00
C PRO A 85 -4.53 -11.56 -3.60
N ARG A 86 -4.00 -12.38 -4.51
CA ARG A 86 -3.39 -13.67 -4.09
C ARG A 86 -2.12 -13.45 -3.29
N GLU A 87 -1.38 -12.41 -3.63
CA GLU A 87 -0.23 -11.92 -2.86
C GLU A 87 -0.60 -10.66 -2.07
N PRO A 88 -0.14 -10.53 -0.81
CA PRO A 88 -0.39 -9.34 -0.01
C PRO A 88 0.33 -8.11 -0.56
N PRO A 89 -0.17 -6.90 -0.31
CA PRO A 89 0.60 -5.69 -0.55
C PRO A 89 1.84 -5.65 0.34
N LEU A 90 2.92 -5.04 -0.15
CA LEU A 90 4.10 -4.75 0.66
C LEU A 90 3.96 -3.35 1.27
N ALA A 91 4.03 -3.24 2.59
CA ALA A 91 3.90 -1.97 3.29
C ALA A 91 5.21 -1.59 3.97
N TYR A 92 5.55 -0.31 3.89
CA TYR A 92 6.73 0.28 4.51
C TYR A 92 6.33 1.55 5.26
N VAL A 93 6.96 1.80 6.40
CA VAL A 93 7.02 3.14 6.99
C VAL A 93 8.19 3.89 6.36
N THR A 94 7.94 5.10 5.90
CA THR A 94 8.93 5.92 5.17
C THR A 94 9.24 7.17 5.97
N PRO A 95 10.25 7.16 6.87
CA PRO A 95 10.54 8.32 7.70
C PRO A 95 10.90 9.55 6.84
N THR A 96 10.43 10.73 7.26
CA THR A 96 10.97 12.00 6.75
C THR A 96 12.38 12.23 7.29
N GLU A 97 13.09 13.27 6.82
CA GLU A 97 14.44 13.63 7.28
C GLU A 97 14.57 13.80 8.81
N THR A 98 13.47 14.13 9.47
CA THR A 98 13.38 14.35 10.92
C THR A 98 12.86 13.14 11.70
N MET A 99 12.60 12.01 11.03
CA MET A 99 12.08 10.79 11.64
C MET A 99 13.11 9.66 11.56
N VAL A 100 12.99 8.70 12.47
CA VAL A 100 13.82 7.50 12.50
C VAL A 100 12.89 6.29 12.60
N VAL A 101 13.12 5.27 11.79
CA VAL A 101 12.45 3.97 11.97
C VAL A 101 12.88 3.41 13.31
N ARG A 102 11.92 3.07 14.16
CA ARG A 102 12.17 2.33 15.39
C ARG A 102 11.81 0.86 15.16
N PRO A 103 12.79 -0.03 14.92
CA PRO A 103 12.50 -1.43 14.66
C PRO A 103 11.83 -2.09 15.88
N GLY A 104 10.98 -3.08 15.62
CA GLY A 104 10.25 -3.79 16.65
C GLY A 104 9.51 -4.99 16.08
N GLN A 105 8.51 -5.45 16.81
CA GLN A 105 7.76 -6.66 16.46
C GLN A 105 7.10 -6.59 15.06
N HIS A 106 6.73 -5.40 14.60
CA HIS A 106 5.97 -5.20 13.37
C HIS A 106 6.70 -4.41 12.30
N VAL A 107 7.93 -3.97 12.53
CA VAL A 107 8.67 -3.12 11.59
C VAL A 107 10.16 -3.47 11.67
N ASP A 108 10.78 -3.75 10.53
CA ASP A 108 12.23 -4.01 10.45
C ASP A 108 13.05 -2.71 10.31
N PRO A 109 14.40 -2.77 10.36
CA PRO A 109 15.25 -1.59 10.19
C PRO A 109 15.10 -0.83 8.87
N GLN A 110 14.62 -1.51 7.81
CA GLN A 110 14.37 -0.93 6.50
C GLN A 110 12.98 -0.27 6.44
N GLY A 111 12.18 -0.38 7.50
CA GLY A 111 10.84 0.15 7.60
C GLY A 111 9.76 -0.78 7.07
N GLN A 112 10.10 -2.00 6.63
CA GLN A 112 9.09 -2.95 6.14
C GLN A 112 8.19 -3.40 7.29
N VAL A 113 6.89 -3.38 7.04
CA VAL A 113 5.86 -3.72 8.01
C VAL A 113 5.55 -5.21 7.95
N TYR A 114 5.65 -5.88 9.10
CA TYR A 114 5.26 -7.27 9.31
C TYR A 114 4.07 -7.31 10.28
N HIS A 115 2.87 -7.49 9.73
CA HIS A 115 1.65 -7.58 10.52
C HIS A 115 1.03 -8.97 10.41
N PRO A 116 0.47 -9.57 11.48
CA PRO A 116 -0.19 -10.88 11.41
C PRO A 116 -1.24 -10.98 10.30
N TYR A 117 -1.91 -9.87 9.98
CA TYR A 117 -2.83 -9.79 8.84
C TYR A 117 -2.15 -10.00 7.49
N LEU A 118 -0.95 -9.47 7.28
CA LEU A 118 -0.18 -9.68 6.05
C LEU A 118 0.39 -11.10 5.98
N VAL A 119 0.78 -11.67 7.11
CA VAL A 119 1.27 -13.06 7.19
C VAL A 119 0.14 -14.07 6.93
N GLY A 120 -1.03 -13.84 7.53
CA GLY A 120 -2.23 -14.65 7.33
C GLY A 120 -3.06 -14.24 6.12
N TRP A 121 -2.50 -13.44 5.20
CA TRP A 121 -3.25 -12.77 4.14
C TRP A 121 -4.19 -13.70 3.40
N SER A 122 -3.73 -14.89 3.00
CA SER A 122 -4.48 -15.93 2.28
C SER A 122 -5.78 -16.39 2.97
N THR A 123 -5.91 -16.17 4.29
CA THR A 123 -7.10 -16.49 5.09
C THR A 123 -8.07 -15.32 5.22
N PHE A 124 -7.59 -14.09 5.06
CA PHE A 124 -8.38 -12.87 5.33
C PHE A 124 -8.79 -12.10 4.09
N TRP A 125 -8.05 -12.22 2.98
CA TRP A 125 -8.23 -11.37 1.80
C TRP A 125 -9.58 -11.51 1.08
N ASP A 126 -10.31 -12.61 1.28
CA ASP A 126 -11.64 -12.84 0.68
C ASP A 126 -12.80 -12.70 1.69
N VAL A 127 -12.50 -12.39 2.96
CA VAL A 127 -13.55 -12.17 3.95
C VAL A 127 -14.09 -10.76 3.75
N ARG A 128 -15.16 -10.65 2.97
CA ARG A 128 -15.94 -9.42 2.79
C ARG A 128 -16.27 -8.83 4.18
N GLY A 129 -15.59 -7.75 4.53
CA GLY A 129 -16.01 -6.81 5.56
C GLY A 129 -16.95 -5.77 4.98
#